data_AF-A0A932Q4G6-F1
#
_entry.id   AF-A0A932Q4G6-F1
#
_cell.length_a   1.000
_cell.length_b   1.000
_cell.length_c   1.000
_cell.angle_alpha   90.00
_cell.angle_beta   90.00
_cell.angle_gamma   90.00
#
_symmetry.space_group_name_H-M   'P 1'
#
loop_
_entity.id
_entity.type
_entity.pdbx_description
1 polymer ?
#
loop_
_entity_poly.entity_id
_entity_poly.type
_entity_poly.pdbx_seq_one_letter_code
_entity_poly.pdbx_strand_id
1 'polypeptide(L)'
;ENGINVVLDQWDLGLGDDLAIFMEKGLRESKRVLVICTDEYNRKADAGVGGVGYEKMIVTADLLKDISTNKFIPVIRGVIGKDKTPICLSTRNYIDLADFTEGDLKPGNVKIDELLRELHNIPKEIKPPVGKNPFTILPLGNESKPIDVRIDIQGKQKTTEEIHSLATDLARAADLLGWRQLVKEVKKPVVNGLIDWRNKYEAKPPANIQELHDAVDEAVQIISGLIVIALAGVESGRKEFTDQRSLFDLFFDIVGWNYAGRTNLIHLPRALGYVYHSLHGAMCLDTGQHDVALKLVTMNIQDRLHSYTSPLWREHTLMGWTDALGQECSRAWNFLINAAQRWKWLLPIFGSEFGYRVAVIAYYASLNVSELADYLTKQPSKTLTERTEVHPNIPLCFLHENSDEIRKAMQLIISHGDKASILWKSQGITKEAMLKAWPQWQKICGQWLWQVYQNPSLGLRSLPNADLIQSIGS
;
A
#
# COMPACT_ATOMS: atom_id res chain seq x y z
N GLU A 1 -14.96 -41.08 7.07
CA GLU A 1 -13.84 -41.62 7.89
C GLU A 1 -12.96 -40.53 8.52
N ASN A 2 -12.58 -39.44 7.84
CA ASN A 2 -11.67 -38.42 8.40
C ASN A 2 -12.35 -37.12 8.91
N GLY A 3 -13.68 -37.13 9.14
CA GLY A 3 -14.40 -35.96 9.68
C GLY A 3 -14.49 -34.75 8.73
N ILE A 4 -14.30 -34.95 7.42
CA ILE A 4 -14.38 -33.92 6.39
C ILE A 4 -15.59 -34.23 5.52
N ASN A 5 -16.45 -33.23 5.31
CA ASN A 5 -17.54 -33.33 4.34
C ASN A 5 -16.98 -33.10 2.93
N VAL A 6 -17.13 -34.10 2.05
CA VAL A 6 -16.57 -34.08 0.69
C VAL A 6 -17.72 -34.01 -0.31
N VAL A 7 -17.61 -33.07 -1.24
CA VAL A 7 -18.50 -32.96 -2.41
C VAL A 7 -17.76 -33.60 -3.58
N LEU A 8 -18.35 -34.60 -4.21
CA LEU A 8 -17.72 -35.38 -5.29
C LEU A 8 -18.76 -35.65 -6.38
N ASP A 9 -18.37 -35.40 -7.63
CA ASP A 9 -19.21 -35.59 -8.82
C ASP A 9 -19.82 -37.00 -8.89
N GLN A 10 -19.06 -38.04 -8.58
CA GLN A 10 -19.52 -39.43 -8.60
C GLN A 10 -20.62 -39.76 -7.58
N TRP A 11 -20.76 -38.95 -6.54
CA TRP A 11 -21.76 -39.17 -5.47
C TRP A 11 -22.95 -38.22 -5.59
N ASP A 12 -22.71 -37.01 -6.05
CA ASP A 12 -23.66 -35.91 -5.98
C ASP A 12 -24.32 -35.57 -7.33
N LEU A 13 -23.86 -36.16 -8.46
CA LEU A 13 -24.45 -35.99 -9.78
C LEU A 13 -25.26 -37.20 -10.25
N GLY A 14 -26.46 -36.93 -10.77
CA GLY A 14 -27.30 -37.88 -11.48
C GLY A 14 -27.26 -37.69 -13.01
N LEU A 15 -27.93 -38.60 -13.73
CA LEU A 15 -28.09 -38.47 -15.18
C LEU A 15 -28.94 -37.24 -15.52
N GLY A 16 -28.36 -36.32 -16.31
CA GLY A 16 -29.02 -35.08 -16.74
C GLY A 16 -28.60 -33.83 -15.96
N ASP A 17 -27.81 -33.97 -14.90
CA ASP A 17 -27.28 -32.84 -14.17
C ASP A 17 -26.15 -32.13 -14.94
N ASP A 18 -26.06 -30.81 -14.76
CA ASP A 18 -25.05 -29.99 -15.40
C ASP A 18 -23.78 -29.91 -14.53
N LEU A 19 -22.68 -30.48 -15.05
CA LEU A 19 -21.38 -30.49 -14.40
C LEU A 19 -20.85 -29.08 -14.12
N ALA A 20 -21.15 -28.10 -14.99
CA ALA A 20 -20.70 -26.73 -14.83
C ALA A 20 -21.34 -26.06 -13.61
N ILE A 21 -22.66 -26.19 -13.48
CA ILE A 21 -23.44 -25.65 -12.35
C ILE A 21 -22.99 -26.31 -11.04
N PHE A 22 -22.73 -27.62 -11.09
CA PHE A 22 -22.22 -28.37 -9.94
C PHE A 22 -20.86 -27.85 -9.47
N MET A 23 -19.92 -27.62 -10.39
CA MET A 23 -18.60 -27.07 -10.06
C MET A 23 -18.69 -25.66 -9.50
N GLU A 24 -19.51 -24.77 -10.08
CA GLU A 24 -19.67 -23.41 -9.56
C GLU A 24 -20.24 -23.41 -8.13
N LYS A 25 -21.25 -24.26 -7.88
CA LYS A 25 -21.83 -24.42 -6.54
C LYS A 25 -20.81 -25.01 -5.56
N GLY A 26 -20.12 -26.08 -5.96
CA GLY A 26 -19.09 -26.74 -5.17
C GLY A 26 -17.96 -25.79 -4.80
N LEU A 27 -17.50 -24.97 -5.75
CA LEU A 27 -16.53 -23.93 -5.48
C LEU A 27 -17.08 -22.89 -4.51
N ARG A 28 -18.29 -22.36 -4.70
CA ARG A 28 -18.86 -21.34 -3.81
C ARG A 28 -19.02 -21.80 -2.36
N GLU A 29 -19.44 -23.04 -2.15
CA GLU A 29 -19.80 -23.56 -0.81
C GLU A 29 -18.61 -24.19 -0.07
N SER A 30 -17.57 -24.62 -0.78
CA SER A 30 -16.41 -25.30 -0.18
C SER A 30 -15.41 -24.34 0.48
N LYS A 31 -14.95 -24.69 1.68
CA LYS A 31 -13.87 -23.96 2.41
C LYS A 31 -12.48 -24.24 1.86
N ARG A 32 -12.28 -25.43 1.30
CA ARG A 32 -11.05 -25.92 0.68
C ARG A 32 -11.42 -26.71 -0.56
N VAL A 33 -10.60 -26.61 -1.60
CA VAL A 33 -10.79 -27.27 -2.90
C VAL A 33 -9.49 -27.98 -3.23
N LEU A 34 -9.53 -29.29 -3.39
CA LEU A 34 -8.38 -30.08 -3.81
C LEU A 34 -8.32 -30.07 -5.34
N VAL A 35 -7.19 -29.65 -5.90
CA VAL A 35 -6.96 -29.67 -7.34
C VAL A 35 -6.03 -30.83 -7.65
N ILE A 36 -6.56 -31.89 -8.25
CA ILE A 36 -5.78 -33.10 -8.55
C ILE A 36 -4.96 -32.85 -9.82
N CYS A 37 -3.67 -32.58 -9.66
CA CYS A 37 -2.74 -32.32 -10.74
C CYS A 37 -2.17 -33.63 -11.28
N THR A 38 -2.53 -33.96 -12.52
CA THR A 38 -1.96 -35.05 -13.32
C THR A 38 -1.26 -34.47 -14.56
N ASP A 39 -0.39 -35.24 -15.22
CA ASP A 39 0.26 -34.79 -16.46
C ASP A 39 -0.78 -34.38 -17.52
N GLU A 40 -1.88 -35.12 -17.62
CA GLU A 40 -2.97 -34.81 -18.55
C GLU A 40 -3.73 -33.55 -18.14
N TYR A 41 -4.03 -33.37 -16.85
CA TYR A 41 -4.70 -32.18 -16.33
C TYR A 41 -3.85 -30.93 -16.53
N ASN A 42 -2.56 -30.99 -16.19
CA ASN A 42 -1.64 -29.86 -16.36
C ASN A 42 -1.52 -29.46 -17.84
N ARG A 43 -1.33 -30.44 -18.75
CA ARG A 43 -1.26 -30.17 -20.18
C ARG A 43 -2.56 -29.57 -20.73
N LYS A 44 -3.72 -30.12 -20.35
CA LYS A 44 -5.03 -29.62 -20.81
C LYS A 44 -5.32 -28.22 -20.25
N ALA A 45 -5.00 -27.99 -18.98
CA ALA A 45 -5.09 -26.69 -18.36
C ALA A 45 -4.19 -25.68 -19.11
N ASP A 46 -2.90 -25.96 -19.30
CA ASP A 46 -1.96 -25.00 -19.89
C ASP A 46 -2.17 -24.76 -21.39
N ALA A 47 -2.54 -25.79 -22.16
CA ALA A 47 -2.76 -25.66 -23.60
C ALA A 47 -4.07 -24.93 -23.97
N GLY A 48 -5.05 -24.86 -23.07
CA GLY A 48 -6.36 -24.26 -23.38
C GLY A 48 -7.15 -25.00 -24.47
N VAL A 49 -6.82 -26.26 -24.75
CA VAL A 49 -7.41 -27.08 -25.83
C VAL A 49 -8.24 -28.23 -25.25
N GLY A 50 -9.49 -28.38 -25.73
CA GLY A 50 -10.28 -29.60 -25.60
C GLY A 50 -11.16 -29.74 -24.35
N GLY A 51 -12.14 -28.85 -24.16
CA GLY A 51 -13.27 -29.04 -23.23
C GLY A 51 -12.97 -28.93 -21.73
N VAL A 52 -11.70 -28.99 -21.31
CA VAL A 52 -11.24 -28.78 -19.92
C VAL A 52 -10.91 -27.30 -19.62
N GLY A 53 -11.15 -26.42 -20.61
CA GLY A 53 -10.97 -24.97 -20.45
C GLY A 53 -11.92 -24.34 -19.43
N TYR A 54 -13.05 -24.97 -19.12
CA TYR A 54 -14.04 -24.42 -18.20
C TYR A 54 -13.62 -24.54 -16.73
N GLU A 55 -13.09 -25.69 -16.29
CA GLU A 55 -12.50 -25.88 -14.95
C GLU A 55 -11.38 -24.87 -14.69
N LYS A 56 -10.46 -24.73 -15.66
CA LYS A 56 -9.41 -23.71 -15.60
C LYS A 56 -10.00 -22.31 -15.58
N MET A 57 -11.04 -22.01 -16.36
CA MET A 57 -11.65 -20.68 -16.38
C MET A 57 -12.27 -20.34 -15.03
N ILE A 58 -12.96 -21.26 -14.37
CA ILE A 58 -13.56 -20.99 -13.05
C ILE A 58 -12.47 -20.90 -11.97
N VAL A 59 -11.53 -21.85 -11.91
CA VAL A 59 -10.44 -21.82 -10.92
C VAL A 59 -9.57 -20.58 -11.12
N THR A 60 -9.23 -20.23 -12.36
CA THR A 60 -8.44 -19.03 -12.68
C THR A 60 -9.24 -17.76 -12.41
N ALA A 61 -10.54 -17.72 -12.72
CA ALA A 61 -11.40 -16.57 -12.42
C ALA A 61 -11.52 -16.33 -10.91
N ASP A 62 -11.67 -17.39 -10.11
CA ASP A 62 -11.70 -17.25 -8.65
C ASP A 62 -10.33 -16.89 -8.06
N LEU A 63 -9.24 -17.43 -8.61
CA LEU A 63 -7.87 -17.03 -8.24
C LEU A 63 -7.56 -15.58 -8.62
N LEU A 64 -8.11 -15.07 -9.74
CA LEU A 64 -7.95 -13.67 -10.17
C LEU A 64 -8.81 -12.71 -9.32
N LYS A 65 -9.99 -13.15 -8.88
CA LYS A 65 -10.85 -12.38 -7.95
C LYS A 65 -10.22 -12.24 -6.57
N ASP A 66 -9.50 -13.26 -6.09
CA ASP A 66 -8.80 -13.22 -4.80
C ASP A 66 -7.45 -13.96 -4.88
N ILE A 67 -6.41 -13.22 -5.27
CA ILE A 67 -5.03 -13.72 -5.37
C ILE A 67 -4.49 -14.16 -4.00
N SER A 68 -5.05 -13.68 -2.88
CA SER A 68 -4.61 -14.06 -1.53
C SER A 68 -5.25 -15.35 -1.00
N THR A 69 -6.20 -15.94 -1.73
CA THR A 69 -6.94 -17.11 -1.29
C THR A 69 -6.04 -18.33 -1.06
N ASN A 70 -6.26 -19.05 0.04
CA ASN A 70 -5.64 -20.35 0.33
C ASN A 70 -6.63 -21.51 0.12
N LYS A 71 -7.73 -21.25 -0.60
CA LYS A 71 -8.81 -22.21 -0.83
C LYS A 71 -8.38 -23.39 -1.70
N PHE A 72 -7.55 -23.16 -2.71
CA PHE A 72 -7.11 -24.16 -3.66
C PHE A 72 -5.81 -24.84 -3.19
N ILE A 73 -5.86 -26.15 -2.98
CA ILE A 73 -4.71 -26.97 -2.57
C ILE A 73 -4.38 -27.91 -3.74
N PRO A 74 -3.25 -27.71 -4.45
CA PRO A 74 -2.80 -28.64 -5.48
C PRO A 74 -2.32 -29.96 -4.85
N VAL A 75 -2.75 -31.08 -5.42
CA VAL A 75 -2.37 -32.43 -5.03
C VAL A 75 -1.79 -33.14 -6.26
N ILE A 76 -0.51 -33.46 -6.21
CA ILE A 76 0.20 -34.05 -7.36
C ILE A 76 -0.06 -35.54 -7.39
N ARG A 77 -0.52 -36.07 -8.54
CA ARG A 77 -0.80 -37.50 -8.71
C ARG A 77 -0.25 -37.99 -10.05
N GLY A 78 0.73 -38.89 -10.00
CA GLY A 78 1.29 -39.54 -11.19
C GLY A 78 1.92 -38.58 -12.21
N VAL A 79 2.46 -37.44 -11.77
CA VAL A 79 3.12 -36.45 -12.63
C VAL A 79 4.60 -36.81 -12.76
N ILE A 80 5.05 -37.10 -13.99
CA ILE A 80 6.45 -37.43 -14.31
C ILE A 80 7.16 -36.20 -14.90
N GLY A 81 6.41 -35.25 -15.46
CA GLY A 81 6.92 -34.02 -16.06
C GLY A 81 7.63 -33.06 -15.09
N LYS A 82 8.40 -32.12 -15.65
CA LYS A 82 9.11 -31.08 -14.89
C LYS A 82 8.14 -30.14 -14.15
N ASP A 83 6.99 -29.87 -14.74
CA ASP A 83 5.98 -28.95 -14.21
C ASP A 83 4.90 -29.75 -13.45
N LYS A 84 5.00 -29.70 -12.11
CA LYS A 84 4.12 -30.49 -11.23
C LYS A 84 2.69 -29.97 -11.16
N THR A 85 2.48 -28.69 -11.42
CA THR A 85 1.18 -28.00 -11.34
C THR A 85 0.94 -27.19 -12.61
N PRO A 86 -0.32 -26.85 -12.96
CA PRO A 86 -0.58 -25.91 -14.04
C PRO A 86 -0.02 -24.51 -13.72
N ILE A 87 0.20 -23.67 -14.74
CA ILE A 87 0.83 -22.35 -14.60
C ILE A 87 0.12 -21.48 -13.55
N CYS A 88 -1.21 -21.53 -13.49
CA CYS A 88 -2.03 -20.74 -12.57
C CYS A 88 -1.86 -21.10 -11.08
N LEU A 89 -1.29 -22.28 -10.77
CA LEU A 89 -1.06 -22.75 -9.39
C LEU A 89 0.43 -22.90 -9.06
N SER A 90 1.33 -22.53 -9.97
CA SER A 90 2.78 -22.72 -9.85
C SER A 90 3.44 -22.09 -8.62
N THR A 91 2.83 -21.04 -8.05
CA THR A 91 3.33 -20.32 -6.86
C THR A 91 2.75 -20.84 -5.54
N ARG A 92 1.85 -21.84 -5.57
CA ARG A 92 1.18 -22.38 -4.38
C ARG A 92 1.91 -23.60 -3.84
N ASN A 93 1.90 -23.75 -2.52
CA ASN A 93 2.33 -24.99 -1.89
C ASN A 93 1.38 -26.13 -2.27
N TYR A 94 1.95 -27.30 -2.56
CA TYR A 94 1.22 -28.49 -2.99
C TYR A 94 1.57 -29.69 -2.10
N ILE A 95 0.70 -30.70 -2.10
CA ILE A 95 1.00 -32.00 -1.52
C ILE A 95 1.42 -32.94 -2.64
N ASP A 96 2.65 -33.46 -2.54
CA ASP A 96 3.21 -34.35 -3.56
C ASP A 96 2.83 -35.82 -3.28
N LEU A 97 1.85 -36.36 -4.00
CA LEU A 97 1.47 -37.78 -3.95
C LEU A 97 1.79 -38.49 -5.28
N ALA A 98 2.80 -38.01 -6.03
CA ALA A 98 3.11 -38.54 -7.35
C ALA A 98 3.33 -40.06 -7.34
N ASP A 99 4.13 -40.54 -6.38
CA ASP A 99 4.55 -41.94 -6.26
C ASP A 99 3.62 -42.82 -5.39
N PHE A 100 2.47 -42.29 -4.95
CA PHE A 100 1.60 -43.02 -4.02
C PHE A 100 0.80 -44.11 -4.74
N THR A 101 0.65 -45.27 -4.09
CA THR A 101 -0.29 -46.33 -4.50
C THR A 101 -1.57 -46.26 -3.66
N GLU A 102 -2.63 -46.97 -4.05
CA GLU A 102 -3.89 -47.01 -3.26
C GLU A 102 -3.66 -47.49 -1.81
N GLY A 103 -2.66 -48.34 -1.58
CA GLY A 103 -2.28 -48.81 -0.26
C GLY A 103 -1.72 -47.71 0.66
N ASP A 104 -1.14 -46.66 0.08
CA ASP A 104 -0.47 -45.55 0.78
C ASP A 104 -1.43 -44.41 1.16
N LEU A 105 -2.65 -44.41 0.60
CA LEU A 105 -3.72 -43.44 0.86
C LEU A 105 -4.47 -43.77 2.16
N LYS A 106 -3.74 -44.04 3.24
CA LYS A 106 -4.30 -44.41 4.55
C LYS A 106 -3.89 -43.41 5.63
N PRO A 107 -4.74 -43.21 6.66
CA PRO A 107 -4.38 -42.43 7.85
C PRO A 107 -3.08 -42.98 8.48
N GLY A 108 -2.12 -42.11 8.79
CA GLY A 108 -0.79 -42.50 9.31
C GLY A 108 0.37 -42.37 8.32
N ASN A 109 0.10 -42.11 7.03
CA ASN A 109 1.14 -41.66 6.11
C ASN A 109 1.42 -40.16 6.33
N VAL A 110 2.70 -39.78 6.46
CA VAL A 110 3.13 -38.40 6.80
C VAL A 110 2.51 -37.34 5.88
N LYS A 111 2.38 -37.61 4.58
CA LYS A 111 1.82 -36.64 3.61
C LYS A 111 0.30 -36.55 3.68
N ILE A 112 -0.37 -37.68 3.97
CA ILE A 112 -1.82 -37.71 4.18
C ILE A 112 -2.17 -37.02 5.51
N ASP A 113 -1.40 -37.26 6.57
CA ASP A 113 -1.57 -36.59 7.85
C ASP A 113 -1.34 -35.08 7.74
N GLU A 114 -0.40 -34.64 6.90
CA GLU A 114 -0.18 -33.23 6.60
C GLU A 114 -1.38 -32.59 5.90
N LEU A 115 -1.93 -33.26 4.88
CA LEU A 115 -3.14 -32.80 4.21
C LEU A 115 -4.34 -32.75 5.18
N LEU A 116 -4.53 -33.79 6.00
CA LEU A 116 -5.61 -33.84 6.99
C LEU A 116 -5.48 -32.73 8.04
N ARG A 117 -4.25 -32.46 8.51
CA ARG A 117 -3.96 -31.35 9.42
C ARG A 117 -4.33 -30.00 8.81
N GLU A 118 -3.98 -29.76 7.56
CA GLU A 118 -4.37 -28.54 6.85
C GLU A 118 -5.90 -28.43 6.70
N LEU A 119 -6.57 -29.51 6.30
CA LEU A 119 -8.03 -29.53 6.12
C LEU A 119 -8.79 -29.32 7.45
N HIS A 120 -8.21 -29.73 8.58
CA HIS A 120 -8.74 -29.50 9.93
C HIS A 120 -8.22 -28.21 10.59
N ASN A 121 -7.35 -27.44 9.92
CA ASN A 121 -6.72 -26.21 10.42
C ASN A 121 -5.90 -26.44 11.72
N ILE A 122 -5.19 -27.57 11.80
CA ILE A 122 -4.35 -27.98 12.94
C ILE A 122 -2.87 -27.85 12.51
N PRO A 123 -2.07 -26.95 13.11
CA PRO A 123 -0.66 -26.80 12.73
C PRO A 123 0.16 -28.07 13.06
N LYS A 124 1.04 -28.49 12.14
CA LYS A 124 1.95 -29.65 12.29
C LYS A 124 3.05 -29.40 13.32
N GLU A 125 3.52 -28.16 13.41
CA GLU A 125 4.58 -27.70 14.30
C GLU A 125 4.03 -26.58 15.17
N ILE A 126 3.90 -26.81 16.47
CA ILE A 126 3.67 -25.72 17.43
C ILE A 126 5.03 -25.05 17.63
N LYS A 127 5.16 -23.79 17.20
CA LYS A 127 6.39 -23.02 17.35
C LYS A 127 6.86 -23.11 18.82
N PRO A 128 8.06 -23.64 19.11
CA PRO A 128 8.53 -23.72 20.49
C PRO A 128 8.63 -22.30 21.07
N PRO A 129 8.30 -22.12 22.36
CA PRO A 129 8.43 -20.82 23.00
C PRO A 129 9.89 -20.35 22.90
N VAL A 130 10.07 -19.09 22.51
CA VAL A 130 11.40 -18.51 22.32
C VAL A 130 12.16 -18.56 23.64
N GLY A 131 13.33 -19.20 23.65
CA GLY A 131 14.20 -19.27 24.83
C GLY A 131 14.71 -17.88 25.23
N LYS A 132 15.01 -17.68 26.52
CA LYS A 132 15.51 -16.40 27.02
C LYS A 132 16.86 -16.05 26.38
N ASN A 133 16.99 -14.82 25.93
CA ASN A 133 18.19 -14.27 25.30
C ASN A 133 19.39 -14.33 26.29
N PRO A 134 20.54 -14.96 25.92
CA PRO A 134 21.71 -15.08 26.79
C PRO A 134 22.46 -13.76 27.07
N PHE A 135 22.14 -12.66 26.40
CA PHE A 135 22.95 -11.43 26.38
C PHE A 135 22.20 -10.16 26.79
N THR A 136 21.18 -10.26 27.64
CA THR A 136 20.43 -9.06 28.08
C THR A 136 21.22 -8.23 29.10
N ILE A 137 21.92 -7.19 28.63
CA ILE A 137 22.15 -5.96 29.38
C ILE A 137 21.46 -4.84 28.58
N LEU A 138 20.40 -4.26 29.17
CA LEU A 138 19.47 -3.32 28.56
C LEU A 138 19.97 -1.86 28.60
N PRO A 139 19.35 -0.96 27.80
CA PRO A 139 18.43 -0.02 28.45
C PRO A 139 16.99 -0.07 27.87
N LEU A 140 16.05 -0.25 28.81
CA LEU A 140 14.60 0.00 28.83
C LEU A 140 13.82 0.03 27.49
N GLY A 141 13.58 -1.16 26.94
CA GLY A 141 12.32 -1.48 26.26
C GLY A 141 11.58 -2.50 27.12
N ASN A 142 10.46 -2.10 27.75
CA ASN A 142 9.62 -3.06 28.46
C ASN A 142 8.94 -3.96 27.44
N GLU A 143 9.49 -5.16 27.26
CA GLU A 143 8.78 -6.34 26.80
C GLU A 143 7.57 -6.54 27.71
N SER A 144 6.43 -5.99 27.30
CA SER A 144 5.16 -6.37 27.88
C SER A 144 4.85 -7.75 27.33
N LYS A 145 4.57 -8.70 28.23
CA LYS A 145 3.95 -10.01 27.92
C LYS A 145 2.88 -9.84 26.84
N PRO A 146 2.58 -10.86 26.00
CA PRO A 146 1.41 -10.81 25.14
C PRO A 146 0.22 -10.51 26.05
N ILE A 147 -0.24 -9.26 25.99
CA ILE A 147 -1.38 -8.88 26.78
C ILE A 147 -2.51 -9.59 26.05
N ASP A 148 -3.20 -10.44 26.78
CA ASP A 148 -4.50 -10.99 26.38
C ASP A 148 -5.50 -9.82 26.43
N VAL A 149 -5.22 -8.75 25.66
CA VAL A 149 -6.15 -7.65 25.49
C VAL A 149 -7.20 -8.22 24.56
N ARG A 150 -8.26 -8.76 25.15
CA ARG A 150 -9.57 -8.50 24.59
C ARG A 150 -9.73 -6.98 24.61
N ILE A 151 -9.15 -6.30 23.62
CA ILE A 151 -9.37 -4.88 23.42
C ILE A 151 -10.86 -4.80 23.24
N ASP A 152 -11.53 -4.11 24.16
CA ASP A 152 -12.92 -3.78 23.98
C ASP A 152 -12.99 -2.75 22.83
N ILE A 153 -12.97 -3.27 21.60
CA ILE A 153 -13.10 -2.45 20.40
C ILE A 153 -14.57 -1.98 20.30
N GLN A 154 -15.49 -2.55 21.07
CA GLN A 154 -16.91 -2.24 21.04
C GLN A 154 -17.32 -1.22 22.12
N GLY A 155 -18.26 -0.32 21.78
CA GLY A 155 -19.02 0.43 22.78
C GLY A 155 -18.65 1.91 23.05
N LYS A 156 -17.41 2.36 22.77
CA LYS A 156 -17.04 3.79 22.91
C LYS A 156 -16.31 4.31 21.68
N GLN A 157 -16.74 5.48 21.17
CA GLN A 157 -16.04 6.21 20.12
C GLN A 157 -14.66 6.62 20.64
N LYS A 158 -13.62 6.02 20.09
CA LYS A 158 -12.23 6.27 20.48
C LYS A 158 -11.72 7.55 19.80
N THR A 159 -10.89 8.32 20.48
CA THR A 159 -10.22 9.49 19.86
C THR A 159 -9.14 9.03 18.88
N THR A 160 -8.70 9.94 18.01
CA THR A 160 -7.61 9.65 17.05
C THR A 160 -6.33 9.21 17.77
N GLU A 161 -6.00 9.82 18.91
CA GLU A 161 -4.83 9.48 19.72
C GLU A 161 -4.97 8.11 20.40
N GLU A 162 -6.17 7.76 20.89
CA GLU A 162 -6.45 6.44 21.45
C GLU A 162 -6.32 5.35 20.37
N ILE A 163 -6.80 5.62 19.15
CA ILE A 163 -6.66 4.70 18.01
C ILE A 163 -5.17 4.54 17.65
N HIS A 164 -4.41 5.63 17.62
CA HIS A 164 -2.97 5.57 17.36
C HIS A 164 -2.25 4.71 18.39
N SER A 165 -2.43 5.00 19.69
CA SER A 165 -1.80 4.22 20.77
C SER A 165 -2.14 2.74 20.67
N LEU A 166 -3.41 2.42 20.40
CA LEU A 166 -3.86 1.04 20.26
C LEU A 166 -3.24 0.34 19.05
N ALA A 167 -3.15 1.03 17.91
CA ALA A 167 -2.50 0.50 16.72
C ALA A 167 -1.01 0.24 16.99
N THR A 168 -0.31 1.18 17.61
CA THR A 168 1.10 1.03 17.99
C THR A 168 1.29 -0.17 18.93
N ASP A 169 0.42 -0.36 19.92
CA ASP A 169 0.50 -1.51 20.85
C ASP A 169 0.24 -2.84 20.15
N LEU A 170 -0.74 -2.90 19.25
CA LEU A 170 -1.03 -4.08 18.42
C LEU A 170 0.14 -4.43 17.50
N ALA A 171 0.72 -3.44 16.83
CA ALA A 171 1.89 -3.65 15.97
C ALA A 171 3.10 -4.11 16.79
N ARG A 172 3.34 -3.53 17.97
CA ARG A 172 4.39 -3.97 18.91
C ARG A 172 4.20 -5.42 19.33
N ALA A 173 2.96 -5.82 19.64
CA ALA A 173 2.59 -7.18 20.01
C ALA A 173 2.56 -8.17 18.82
N ALA A 174 2.71 -7.69 17.58
CA ALA A 174 2.54 -8.47 16.35
C ALA A 174 1.15 -9.13 16.24
N ASP A 175 0.12 -8.51 16.81
CA ASP A 175 -1.25 -9.03 16.78
C ASP A 175 -1.98 -8.60 15.50
N LEU A 176 -1.87 -9.45 14.47
CA LEU A 176 -2.53 -9.24 13.19
C LEU A 176 -4.06 -9.36 13.28
N LEU A 177 -4.58 -10.14 14.23
CA LEU A 177 -6.02 -10.33 14.37
C LEU A 177 -6.65 -9.09 14.99
N GLY A 178 -6.08 -8.61 16.11
CA GLY A 178 -6.46 -7.36 16.74
C GLY A 178 -6.32 -6.17 15.81
N TRP A 179 -5.24 -6.11 15.02
CA TRP A 179 -5.05 -5.08 13.99
C TRP A 179 -6.17 -5.08 12.94
N ARG A 180 -6.50 -6.24 12.37
CA ARG A 180 -7.59 -6.36 11.39
C ARG A 180 -8.94 -5.96 12.00
N GLN A 181 -9.18 -6.31 13.25
CA GLN A 181 -10.41 -5.93 13.96
C GLN A 181 -10.46 -4.42 14.20
N LEU A 182 -9.34 -3.80 14.61
CA LEU A 182 -9.24 -2.35 14.77
C LEU A 182 -9.53 -1.62 13.45
N VAL A 183 -8.86 -2.01 12.36
CA VAL A 183 -9.10 -1.44 11.02
C VAL A 183 -10.56 -1.57 10.63
N LYS A 184 -11.17 -2.75 10.84
CA LYS A 184 -12.57 -2.99 10.50
C LYS A 184 -13.51 -2.05 11.27
N GLU A 185 -13.30 -1.88 12.56
CA GLU A 185 -14.17 -1.04 13.41
C GLU A 185 -14.01 0.44 13.10
N VAL A 186 -12.78 0.92 12.90
CA VAL A 186 -12.50 2.32 12.54
C VAL A 186 -13.00 2.65 11.12
N LYS A 187 -13.01 1.67 10.21
CA LYS A 187 -13.52 1.84 8.84
C LYS A 187 -15.05 2.01 8.78
N LYS A 188 -15.82 1.39 9.69
CA LYS A 188 -17.30 1.36 9.63
C LYS A 188 -17.95 2.74 9.44
N PRO A 189 -17.64 3.78 10.25
CA PRO A 189 -18.30 5.07 10.12
C PRO A 189 -17.77 5.93 8.96
N VAL A 190 -16.61 5.59 8.38
CA VAL A 190 -15.88 6.47 7.45
C VAL A 190 -16.68 6.75 6.18
N VAL A 191 -17.20 5.70 5.52
CA VAL A 191 -17.91 5.86 4.24
C VAL A 191 -19.16 6.72 4.41
N ASN A 192 -19.97 6.42 5.43
CA ASN A 192 -21.18 7.20 5.72
C ASN A 192 -20.83 8.63 6.13
N GLY A 193 -19.79 8.83 6.95
CA GLY A 193 -19.33 10.17 7.32
C GLY A 193 -18.92 11.02 6.12
N LEU A 194 -18.22 10.43 5.14
CA LEU A 194 -17.84 11.13 3.91
C LEU A 194 -19.06 11.43 3.02
N ILE A 195 -20.05 10.52 2.95
CA ILE A 195 -21.31 10.77 2.23
C ILE A 195 -22.11 11.89 2.91
N ASP A 196 -22.17 11.91 4.24
CA ASP A 196 -22.84 12.97 5.00
C ASP A 196 -22.14 14.32 4.79
N TRP A 197 -20.80 14.33 4.80
CA TRP A 197 -19.99 15.48 4.41
C TRP A 197 -20.35 15.95 2.99
N ARG A 198 -20.44 15.03 2.02
CA ARG A 198 -20.77 15.34 0.62
C ARG A 198 -22.13 16.01 0.51
N ASN A 199 -23.13 15.51 1.23
CA ASN A 199 -24.50 16.04 1.24
C ASN A 199 -24.56 17.43 1.92
N LYS A 200 -23.86 17.59 3.05
CA LYS A 200 -23.77 18.87 3.78
C LYS A 200 -23.25 20.00 2.90
N TYR A 201 -22.13 19.77 2.21
CA TYR A 201 -21.51 20.80 1.37
C TYR A 201 -22.14 20.90 -0.02
N GLU A 202 -22.93 19.92 -0.47
CA GLU A 202 -23.82 20.11 -1.63
C GLU A 202 -24.91 21.13 -1.30
N ALA A 203 -25.55 20.99 -0.13
CA ALA A 203 -26.61 21.89 0.32
C ALA A 203 -26.09 23.30 0.62
N LYS A 204 -24.91 23.42 1.22
CA LYS A 204 -24.24 24.69 1.51
C LYS A 204 -22.78 24.65 1.05
N PRO A 205 -22.51 24.98 -0.23
CA PRO A 205 -21.16 24.95 -0.78
C PRO A 205 -20.24 25.99 -0.13
N PRO A 206 -18.95 25.67 0.06
CA PRO A 206 -17.96 26.66 0.51
C PRO A 206 -17.91 27.87 -0.42
N ALA A 207 -17.95 29.07 0.15
CA ALA A 207 -17.98 30.33 -0.60
C ALA A 207 -16.58 30.90 -0.90
N ASN A 208 -15.57 30.49 -0.13
CA ASN A 208 -14.20 30.99 -0.24
C ASN A 208 -13.17 29.89 0.07
N ILE A 209 -11.89 30.20 -0.12
CA ILE A 209 -10.80 29.24 0.07
C ILE A 209 -10.66 28.76 1.52
N GLN A 210 -10.96 29.61 2.50
CA GLN A 210 -10.87 29.23 3.91
C GLN A 210 -11.96 28.22 4.26
N GLU A 211 -13.21 28.49 3.88
CA GLU A 211 -14.32 27.54 4.07
C GLU A 211 -14.08 26.22 3.33
N LEU A 212 -13.38 26.26 2.19
CA LEU A 212 -12.98 25.06 1.47
C LEU A 212 -11.94 24.26 2.24
N HIS A 213 -10.91 24.92 2.80
CA HIS A 213 -9.93 24.27 3.66
C HIS A 213 -10.57 23.70 4.93
N ASP A 214 -11.49 24.43 5.57
CA ASP A 214 -12.23 23.96 6.74
C ASP A 214 -13.06 22.70 6.40
N ALA A 215 -13.66 22.67 5.22
CA ALA A 215 -14.38 21.50 4.72
C ALA A 215 -13.44 20.30 4.52
N VAL A 216 -12.24 20.51 3.95
CA VAL A 216 -11.24 19.43 3.81
C VAL A 216 -10.73 18.97 5.19
N ASP A 217 -10.51 19.88 6.14
CA ASP A 217 -10.13 19.52 7.51
C ASP A 217 -11.19 18.62 8.18
N GLU A 218 -12.48 18.93 7.99
CA GLU A 218 -13.58 18.08 8.48
C GLU A 218 -13.53 16.68 7.85
N ALA A 219 -13.30 16.59 6.54
CA ALA A 219 -13.17 15.30 5.85
C ALA A 219 -11.93 14.51 6.30
N VAL A 220 -10.80 15.18 6.53
CA VAL A 220 -9.58 14.55 7.08
C VAL A 220 -9.85 14.02 8.50
N GLN A 221 -10.60 14.75 9.32
CA GLN A 221 -10.94 14.28 10.67
C GLN A 221 -11.77 12.98 10.64
N ILE A 222 -12.69 12.83 9.67
CA ILE A 222 -13.47 11.60 9.46
C ILE A 222 -12.55 10.40 9.18
N ILE A 223 -11.50 10.59 8.38
CA ILE A 223 -10.57 9.51 7.99
C ILE A 223 -9.35 9.39 8.92
N SER A 224 -9.17 10.31 9.87
CA SER A 224 -7.97 10.43 10.70
C SER A 224 -7.62 9.14 11.45
N GLY A 225 -8.64 8.40 11.92
CA GLY A 225 -8.44 7.11 12.57
C GLY A 225 -7.75 6.07 11.67
N LEU A 226 -8.09 6.03 10.38
CA LEU A 226 -7.43 5.13 9.43
C LEU A 226 -6.03 5.65 9.05
N ILE A 227 -5.83 6.97 8.97
CA ILE A 227 -4.51 7.57 8.75
C ILE A 227 -3.56 7.15 9.88
N VAL A 228 -3.94 7.34 11.15
CA VAL A 228 -3.04 7.03 12.26
C VAL A 228 -2.74 5.53 12.40
N ILE A 229 -3.67 4.66 12.01
CA ILE A 229 -3.39 3.22 11.90
C ILE A 229 -2.30 2.98 10.84
N ALA A 230 -2.40 3.65 9.68
CA ALA A 230 -1.37 3.51 8.65
C ALA A 230 0.00 4.00 9.13
N LEU A 231 0.03 5.15 9.82
CA LEU A 231 1.26 5.73 10.38
C LEU A 231 1.88 4.82 11.45
N ALA A 232 1.08 4.28 12.38
CA ALA A 232 1.56 3.33 13.38
C ALA A 232 2.12 2.05 12.76
N GLY A 233 1.53 1.62 11.64
CA GLY A 233 1.99 0.45 10.89
C GLY A 233 3.38 0.68 10.30
N VAL A 234 3.61 1.85 9.72
CA VAL A 234 4.94 2.28 9.27
C VAL A 234 5.89 2.43 10.46
N GLU A 235 5.51 3.18 11.49
CA GLU A 235 6.31 3.41 12.71
C GLU A 235 6.86 2.11 13.32
N SER A 236 6.07 1.03 13.28
CA SER A 236 6.47 -0.27 13.81
C SER A 236 7.68 -0.91 13.12
N GLY A 237 7.99 -0.53 11.87
CA GLY A 237 9.04 -1.13 11.04
C GLY A 237 8.81 -2.61 10.66
N ARG A 238 7.64 -3.16 10.97
CA ARG A 238 7.28 -4.57 10.75
C ARG A 238 6.60 -4.74 9.40
N LYS A 239 7.15 -5.60 8.55
CA LYS A 239 6.67 -5.80 7.17
C LYS A 239 5.20 -6.20 7.09
N GLU A 240 4.69 -6.86 8.11
CA GLU A 240 3.29 -7.31 8.23
C GLU A 240 2.31 -6.16 8.42
N PHE A 241 2.79 -4.99 8.88
CA PHE A 241 1.99 -3.81 9.19
C PHE A 241 2.36 -2.58 8.35
N THR A 242 3.46 -2.61 7.59
CA THR A 242 3.91 -1.44 6.81
C THR A 242 3.20 -1.26 5.47
N ASP A 243 2.61 -2.32 4.88
CA ASP A 243 1.91 -2.21 3.59
C ASP A 243 0.47 -1.72 3.77
N GLN A 244 0.27 -0.41 3.65
CA GLN A 244 -1.00 0.26 3.89
C GLN A 244 -1.61 0.85 2.59
N ARG A 245 -1.24 0.32 1.43
CA ARG A 245 -1.77 0.77 0.13
C ARG A 245 -3.28 0.57 0.02
N SER A 246 -3.81 -0.51 0.57
CA SER A 246 -5.26 -0.79 0.58
C SER A 246 -6.09 0.25 1.33
N LEU A 247 -5.50 1.02 2.26
CA LEU A 247 -6.19 2.12 2.93
C LEU A 247 -6.35 3.33 2.01
N PHE A 248 -5.38 3.59 1.11
CA PHE A 248 -5.50 4.66 0.13
C PHE A 248 -6.76 4.49 -0.74
N ASP A 249 -7.03 3.26 -1.19
CA ASP A 249 -8.19 2.96 -2.03
C ASP A 249 -9.52 3.31 -1.32
N LEU A 250 -9.56 3.27 0.02
CA LEU A 250 -10.75 3.63 0.80
C LEU A 250 -11.06 5.13 0.77
N PHE A 251 -10.05 5.96 0.57
CA PHE A 251 -10.19 7.42 0.51
C PHE A 251 -10.34 7.91 -0.93
N PHE A 252 -9.73 7.18 -1.87
CA PHE A 252 -9.71 7.55 -3.29
C PHE A 252 -10.93 7.00 -4.04
N ASP A 253 -11.33 5.76 -3.76
CA ASP A 253 -12.43 5.08 -4.44
C ASP A 253 -13.63 4.81 -3.52
N ILE A 254 -14.27 5.89 -3.06
CA ILE A 254 -15.36 5.82 -2.10
C ILE A 254 -16.61 5.21 -2.75
N VAL A 255 -17.09 4.10 -2.18
CA VAL A 255 -18.31 3.43 -2.64
C VAL A 255 -19.52 4.34 -2.46
N GLY A 256 -20.30 4.55 -3.53
CA GLY A 256 -21.48 5.41 -3.51
C GLY A 256 -21.17 6.91 -3.59
N TRP A 257 -19.92 7.29 -3.90
CA TRP A 257 -19.57 8.70 -4.05
C TRP A 257 -20.30 9.37 -5.21
N ASN A 258 -20.82 10.58 -4.97
CA ASN A 258 -21.46 11.37 -6.01
C ASN A 258 -20.43 12.19 -6.79
N TYR A 259 -20.17 11.77 -8.03
CA TYR A 259 -19.26 12.42 -8.97
C TYR A 259 -19.93 13.50 -9.84
N ALA A 260 -21.16 13.91 -9.51
CA ALA A 260 -21.83 15.05 -10.13
C ALA A 260 -21.83 16.27 -9.20
N GLY A 261 -22.01 17.45 -9.79
CA GLY A 261 -22.05 18.73 -9.08
C GLY A 261 -20.75 19.54 -9.18
N ARG A 262 -20.38 20.21 -8.09
CA ARG A 262 -19.23 21.13 -8.06
C ARG A 262 -17.90 20.37 -8.02
N THR A 263 -16.94 20.80 -8.83
CA THR A 263 -15.65 20.07 -8.99
C THR A 263 -14.85 19.98 -7.69
N ASN A 264 -14.86 21.03 -6.86
CA ASN A 264 -14.22 21.04 -5.55
C ASN A 264 -14.82 20.03 -4.55
N LEU A 265 -16.08 19.63 -4.72
CA LEU A 265 -16.71 18.58 -3.91
C LEU A 265 -16.48 17.19 -4.53
N ILE A 266 -16.60 17.08 -5.86
CA ILE A 266 -16.34 15.84 -6.60
C ILE A 266 -14.92 15.33 -6.36
N HIS A 267 -13.94 16.24 -6.34
CA HIS A 267 -12.53 15.91 -6.19
C HIS A 267 -12.01 15.87 -4.75
N LEU A 268 -12.89 15.89 -3.73
CA LEU A 268 -12.46 15.65 -2.35
C LEU A 268 -11.61 14.36 -2.20
N PRO A 269 -11.95 13.20 -2.81
CA PRO A 269 -11.13 11.99 -2.72
C PRO A 269 -9.67 12.21 -3.15
N ARG A 270 -9.42 13.11 -4.10
CA ARG A 270 -8.06 13.48 -4.54
C ARG A 270 -7.33 14.29 -3.45
N ALA A 271 -8.00 15.22 -2.79
CA ALA A 271 -7.40 15.92 -1.64
C ALA A 271 -7.11 14.97 -0.46
N LEU A 272 -8.01 14.03 -0.16
CA LEU A 272 -7.76 13.02 0.86
C LEU A 272 -6.59 12.11 0.50
N GLY A 273 -6.49 11.71 -0.77
CA GLY A 273 -5.35 10.96 -1.29
C GLY A 273 -4.04 11.73 -1.15
N TYR A 274 -4.02 13.02 -1.51
CA TYR A 274 -2.88 13.94 -1.35
C TYR A 274 -2.40 14.00 0.10
N VAL A 275 -3.33 14.22 1.03
CA VAL A 275 -3.03 14.25 2.47
C VAL A 275 -2.49 12.90 2.93
N TYR A 276 -3.17 11.81 2.61
CA TYR A 276 -2.79 10.47 3.06
C TYR A 276 -1.39 10.09 2.64
N HIS A 277 -1.08 10.15 1.33
CA HIS A 277 0.23 9.71 0.86
C HIS A 277 1.34 10.65 1.38
N SER A 278 1.03 11.92 1.63
CA SER A 278 1.99 12.89 2.18
C SER A 278 2.34 12.57 3.62
N LEU A 279 1.35 12.27 4.46
CA LEU A 279 1.57 11.89 5.86
C LEU A 279 2.26 10.52 5.96
N HIS A 280 1.79 9.54 5.18
CA HIS A 280 2.39 8.20 5.14
C HIS A 280 3.83 8.26 4.63
N GLY A 281 4.08 9.02 3.57
CA GLY A 281 5.40 9.27 3.02
C GLY A 281 6.32 9.94 4.05
N ALA A 282 5.86 11.00 4.71
CA ALA A 282 6.60 11.67 5.77
C ALA A 282 7.04 10.68 6.87
N MET A 283 6.12 9.84 7.37
CA MET A 283 6.45 8.82 8.37
C MET A 283 7.45 7.79 7.85
N CYS A 284 7.34 7.38 6.58
CA CYS A 284 8.32 6.49 5.97
C CYS A 284 9.72 7.12 5.91
N LEU A 285 9.83 8.42 5.64
CA LEU A 285 11.12 9.10 5.58
C LEU A 285 11.71 9.29 6.98
N ASP A 286 10.87 9.65 7.95
CA ASP A 286 11.25 9.82 9.36
C ASP A 286 11.81 8.51 9.96
N THR A 287 11.19 7.37 9.60
CA THR A 287 11.59 6.04 10.07
C THR A 287 12.58 5.31 9.15
N GLY A 288 13.06 5.97 8.09
CA GLY A 288 14.05 5.38 7.18
C GLY A 288 13.53 4.21 6.31
N GLN A 289 12.25 4.19 5.97
CA GLN A 289 11.56 3.17 5.16
C GLN A 289 11.20 3.71 3.76
N HIS A 290 12.22 4.13 3.01
CA HIS A 290 12.05 4.81 1.71
C HIS A 290 11.38 3.92 0.65
N ASP A 291 11.60 2.60 0.71
CA ASP A 291 10.99 1.65 -0.22
C ASP A 291 9.48 1.55 -0.02
N VAL A 292 8.99 1.66 1.21
CA VAL A 292 7.56 1.66 1.55
C VAL A 292 6.90 2.93 1.01
N ALA A 293 7.53 4.09 1.17
CA ALA A 293 7.08 5.35 0.58
C ALA A 293 6.93 5.24 -0.94
N LEU A 294 7.94 4.65 -1.62
CA LEU A 294 7.89 4.52 -3.07
C LEU A 294 6.80 3.55 -3.55
N LYS A 295 6.67 2.39 -2.89
CA LYS A 295 5.64 1.40 -3.26
C LYS A 295 4.25 2.01 -3.26
N LEU A 296 3.98 2.95 -2.35
CA LEU A 296 2.72 3.69 -2.33
C LEU A 296 2.62 4.61 -3.54
N VAL A 297 3.61 5.47 -3.81
CA VAL A 297 3.46 6.45 -4.89
C VAL A 297 3.59 5.89 -6.29
N THR A 298 4.25 4.73 -6.46
CA THR A 298 4.38 4.04 -7.76
C THR A 298 3.25 3.07 -8.04
N MET A 299 2.31 2.88 -7.11
CA MET A 299 1.13 2.07 -7.39
C MET A 299 0.29 2.74 -8.48
N ASN A 300 -0.20 1.92 -9.42
CA ASN A 300 -1.12 2.39 -10.44
C ASN A 300 -2.49 2.59 -9.80
N ILE A 301 -3.02 3.79 -9.93
CA ILE A 301 -4.37 4.11 -9.52
C ILE A 301 -5.28 4.11 -10.75
N GLN A 302 -6.51 3.64 -10.57
CA GLN A 302 -7.54 3.68 -11.58
C GLN A 302 -8.46 4.84 -11.26
N ASP A 303 -8.48 5.85 -12.12
CA ASP A 303 -9.39 6.97 -11.94
C ASP A 303 -10.79 6.59 -12.44
N ARG A 304 -11.82 6.75 -11.62
CA ARG A 304 -13.21 6.55 -12.08
C ARG A 304 -13.68 7.65 -13.02
N LEU A 305 -13.04 8.82 -12.97
CA LEU A 305 -13.33 9.96 -13.85
C LEU A 305 -12.57 9.86 -15.18
N HIS A 306 -11.47 9.09 -15.24
CA HIS A 306 -10.64 8.98 -16.44
C HIS A 306 -10.25 7.53 -16.74
N SER A 307 -10.47 7.07 -17.98
CA SER A 307 -10.29 5.68 -18.40
C SER A 307 -8.83 5.18 -18.47
N TYR A 308 -7.87 5.85 -17.81
CA TYR A 308 -6.45 5.47 -17.83
C TYR A 308 -5.95 5.10 -16.43
N THR A 309 -4.97 4.21 -16.39
CA THR A 309 -4.23 3.86 -15.18
C THR A 309 -2.88 4.55 -15.19
N SER A 310 -2.51 5.18 -14.07
CA SER A 310 -1.26 5.93 -13.96
C SER A 310 -0.69 5.79 -12.55
N PRO A 311 0.64 5.81 -12.37
CA PRO A 311 1.24 5.87 -11.04
C PRO A 311 0.75 7.08 -10.25
N LEU A 312 0.47 6.91 -8.96
CA LEU A 312 -0.04 7.98 -8.09
C LEU A 312 0.76 9.28 -8.21
N TRP A 313 2.10 9.22 -8.23
CA TRP A 313 2.93 10.43 -8.28
C TRP A 313 2.83 11.23 -9.59
N ARG A 314 2.28 10.64 -10.66
CA ARG A 314 2.06 11.33 -11.93
C ARG A 314 0.70 12.04 -12.00
N GLU A 315 -0.21 11.74 -11.09
CA GLU A 315 -1.47 12.46 -11.01
C GLU A 315 -1.27 13.80 -10.30
N HIS A 316 -1.18 14.88 -11.06
CA HIS A 316 -0.97 16.24 -10.52
C HIS A 316 -1.96 16.62 -9.42
N THR A 317 -3.22 16.18 -9.54
CA THR A 317 -4.23 16.45 -8.52
C THR A 317 -3.95 15.75 -7.20
N LEU A 318 -3.26 14.61 -7.23
CA LEU A 318 -2.74 13.97 -6.04
C LEU A 318 -1.43 14.56 -5.58
N MET A 319 -0.72 15.37 -6.36
CA MET A 319 0.53 16.03 -5.96
C MET A 319 0.33 17.48 -5.47
N GLY A 320 -0.92 17.96 -5.33
CA GLY A 320 -1.22 19.28 -4.77
C GLY A 320 -2.02 20.21 -5.69
N TRP A 321 -2.30 19.83 -6.93
CA TRP A 321 -3.21 20.59 -7.83
C TRP A 321 -4.66 20.08 -7.73
N THR A 322 -5.17 19.91 -6.53
CA THR A 322 -6.55 19.42 -6.31
C THR A 322 -7.54 20.58 -6.22
N ASP A 323 -8.68 20.44 -6.88
CA ASP A 323 -9.79 21.41 -6.83
C ASP A 323 -10.30 21.64 -5.41
N ALA A 324 -10.28 20.60 -4.59
CA ALA A 324 -10.69 20.65 -3.20
C ALA A 324 -9.74 21.50 -2.32
N LEU A 325 -8.55 21.87 -2.81
CA LEU A 325 -7.62 22.81 -2.15
C LEU A 325 -7.35 24.06 -3.01
N GLY A 326 -8.23 24.33 -3.98
CA GLY A 326 -8.18 25.55 -4.79
C GLY A 326 -7.26 25.51 -6.01
N GLN A 327 -6.92 24.32 -6.52
CA GLN A 327 -6.14 24.09 -7.76
C GLN A 327 -4.73 24.70 -7.83
N GLU A 328 -4.20 25.20 -6.73
CA GLU A 328 -2.86 25.78 -6.65
C GLU A 328 -1.97 24.95 -5.71
N CYS A 329 -0.86 24.43 -6.23
CA CYS A 329 0.06 23.60 -5.43
C CYS A 329 0.66 24.34 -4.24
N SER A 330 0.87 25.66 -4.33
CA SER A 330 1.33 26.49 -3.21
C SER A 330 0.30 26.57 -2.08
N ARG A 331 -1.01 26.61 -2.39
CA ARG A 331 -2.08 26.57 -1.40
C ARG A 331 -2.20 25.20 -0.75
N ALA A 332 -2.20 24.13 -1.56
CA ALA A 332 -2.23 22.77 -1.05
C ALA A 332 -1.01 22.46 -0.17
N TRP A 333 0.17 22.94 -0.58
CA TRP A 333 1.38 22.85 0.23
C TRP A 333 1.25 23.56 1.57
N ASN A 334 0.78 24.82 1.56
CA ASN A 334 0.54 25.58 2.79
C ASN A 334 -0.49 24.89 3.71
N PHE A 335 -1.53 24.29 3.14
CA PHE A 335 -2.50 23.48 3.87
C PHE A 335 -1.82 22.29 4.55
N LEU A 336 -0.99 21.53 3.81
CA LEU A 336 -0.29 20.34 4.29
C LEU A 336 0.81 20.65 5.32
N ILE A 337 1.72 21.58 5.03
CA ILE A 337 2.90 21.85 5.87
C ILE A 337 2.53 22.41 7.25
N ASN A 338 1.40 23.12 7.34
CA ASN A 338 0.86 23.66 8.59
C ASN A 338 -0.17 22.72 9.25
N ALA A 339 -0.34 21.48 8.76
CA ALA A 339 -1.38 20.59 9.25
C ALA A 339 -1.24 20.25 10.75
N ALA A 340 -0.02 20.13 11.28
CA ALA A 340 0.21 19.86 12.71
C ALA A 340 -0.31 20.97 13.65
N GLN A 341 -0.52 22.19 13.14
CA GLN A 341 -1.15 23.27 13.91
C GLN A 341 -2.64 23.01 14.12
N ARG A 342 -3.31 22.39 13.15
CA ARG A 342 -4.75 22.09 13.13
C ARG A 342 -5.05 20.70 13.67
N TRP A 343 -4.28 19.70 13.27
CA TRP A 343 -4.43 18.29 13.64
C TRP A 343 -3.44 17.93 14.75
N LYS A 344 -3.84 18.18 16.00
CA LYS A 344 -2.96 17.99 17.17
C LYS A 344 -2.48 16.54 17.36
N TRP A 345 -3.21 15.56 16.84
CA TRP A 345 -2.82 14.14 16.84
C TRP A 345 -1.54 13.87 16.04
N LEU A 346 -1.09 14.77 15.16
CA LEU A 346 0.22 14.64 14.48
C LEU A 346 1.41 14.88 15.42
N LEU A 347 1.25 15.72 16.45
CA LEU A 347 2.35 16.11 17.32
C LEU A 347 2.96 14.93 18.12
N PRO A 348 2.19 14.05 18.77
CA PRO A 348 2.78 12.89 19.44
C PRO A 348 3.39 11.87 18.47
N ILE A 349 2.95 11.85 17.21
CA ILE A 349 3.43 10.92 16.17
C ILE A 349 4.80 11.35 15.64
N PHE A 350 4.96 12.63 15.30
CA PHE A 350 6.21 13.20 14.76
C PHE A 350 7.08 13.89 15.83
N GLY A 351 6.69 13.76 17.10
CA GLY A 351 7.33 14.35 18.28
C GLY A 351 7.18 15.87 18.44
N SER A 352 7.11 16.63 17.34
CA SER A 352 6.94 18.09 17.34
C SER A 352 6.45 18.62 15.99
N GLU A 353 5.99 19.87 15.95
CA GLU A 353 5.68 20.55 14.68
C GLU A 353 6.91 20.64 13.76
N PHE A 354 8.08 20.91 14.33
CA PHE A 354 9.33 20.94 13.58
C PHE A 354 9.67 19.56 12.97
N GLY A 355 9.54 18.48 13.76
CA GLY A 355 9.75 17.12 13.29
C GLY A 355 8.81 16.74 12.14
N TYR A 356 7.52 17.07 12.28
CA TYR A 356 6.52 16.89 11.23
C TYR A 356 6.91 17.61 9.92
N ARG A 357 7.25 18.90 10.00
CA ARG A 357 7.61 19.70 8.83
C ARG A 357 8.85 19.14 8.13
N VAL A 358 9.88 18.78 8.91
CA VAL A 358 11.10 18.14 8.39
C VAL A 358 10.78 16.85 7.64
N ALA A 359 9.92 15.98 8.19
CA ALA A 359 9.54 14.72 7.56
C ALA A 359 8.78 14.92 6.24
N VAL A 360 7.84 15.87 6.19
CA VAL A 360 7.10 16.23 4.96
C VAL A 360 8.03 16.80 3.89
N ILE A 361 8.93 17.71 4.26
CA ILE A 361 9.93 18.28 3.35
C ILE A 361 10.84 17.17 2.80
N ALA A 362 11.32 16.26 3.67
CA ALA A 362 12.17 15.15 3.28
C ALA A 362 11.48 14.20 2.29
N TYR A 363 10.18 13.97 2.47
CA TYR A 363 9.38 13.16 1.55
C TYR A 363 9.28 13.79 0.16
N TYR A 364 8.90 15.05 0.05
CA TYR A 364 8.77 15.72 -1.25
C TYR A 364 10.12 15.92 -1.96
N ALA A 365 11.18 16.22 -1.21
CA ALA A 365 12.53 16.26 -1.75
C ALA A 365 12.93 14.88 -2.32
N SER A 366 12.61 13.80 -1.63
CA SER A 366 12.87 12.43 -2.09
C SER A 366 12.04 12.04 -3.33
N LEU A 367 10.79 12.50 -3.42
CA LEU A 367 9.98 12.34 -4.63
C LEU A 367 10.58 13.07 -5.83
N ASN A 368 11.10 14.29 -5.64
CA ASN A 368 11.74 15.03 -6.74
C ASN A 368 13.01 14.33 -7.26
N VAL A 369 13.80 13.70 -6.37
CA VAL A 369 14.95 12.89 -6.80
C VAL A 369 14.48 11.63 -7.56
N SER A 370 13.39 11.02 -7.11
CA SER A 370 12.78 9.85 -7.77
C SER A 370 12.23 10.19 -9.16
N GLU A 371 11.67 11.39 -9.31
CA GLU A 371 11.18 11.90 -10.59
C GLU A 371 12.31 12.06 -11.61
N LEU A 372 13.47 12.59 -11.21
CA LEU A 372 14.65 12.63 -12.07
C LEU A 372 15.04 11.23 -12.56
N ALA A 373 15.05 10.23 -11.68
CA ALA A 373 15.37 8.85 -12.04
C ALA A 373 14.37 8.27 -13.07
N ASP A 374 13.07 8.55 -12.93
CA ASP A 374 12.05 8.15 -13.92
C ASP A 374 12.31 8.81 -15.29
N TYR A 375 12.67 10.10 -15.31
CA TYR A 375 13.04 10.77 -16.54
C TYR A 375 14.23 10.09 -17.22
N LEU A 376 15.29 9.75 -16.48
CA LEU A 376 16.46 9.09 -17.04
C LEU A 376 16.13 7.71 -17.62
N THR A 377 15.20 6.97 -17.00
CA THR A 377 14.78 5.63 -17.44
C THR A 377 14.09 5.64 -18.81
N LYS A 378 13.24 6.64 -19.10
CA LYS A 378 12.40 6.64 -20.31
C LYS A 378 13.15 6.91 -21.63
N GLN A 379 14.27 7.62 -21.61
CA GLN A 379 15.09 7.90 -22.83
C GLN A 379 16.58 8.07 -22.46
N PRO A 380 17.33 6.97 -22.25
CA PRO A 380 18.72 7.02 -21.79
C PRO A 380 19.70 7.69 -22.78
N SER A 381 19.30 7.85 -24.04
CA SER A 381 20.14 8.39 -25.13
C SER A 381 20.01 9.91 -25.37
N LYS A 382 19.04 10.59 -24.76
CA LYS A 382 18.85 12.05 -24.90
C LYS A 382 19.20 12.80 -23.63
N THR A 383 19.93 13.90 -23.75
CA THR A 383 20.16 14.82 -22.62
C THR A 383 18.83 15.45 -22.18
N LEU A 384 18.68 15.85 -20.91
CA LEU A 384 17.43 16.48 -20.41
C LEU A 384 17.06 17.73 -21.23
N THR A 385 18.06 18.40 -21.81
CA THR A 385 17.94 19.58 -22.68
C THR A 385 17.48 19.30 -24.11
N GLU A 386 17.66 18.07 -24.61
CA GLU A 386 17.17 17.65 -25.94
C GLU A 386 15.71 17.19 -25.91
N ARG A 387 15.10 17.16 -24.73
CA ARG A 387 13.71 16.79 -24.54
C ARG A 387 12.85 18.04 -24.63
N THR A 388 11.91 18.03 -25.57
CA THR A 388 10.82 19.02 -25.61
C THR A 388 10.00 18.88 -24.33
N GLU A 389 10.03 19.93 -23.50
CA GLU A 389 9.14 20.15 -22.34
C GLU A 389 9.25 19.12 -21.19
N VAL A 390 10.31 19.23 -20.39
CA VAL A 390 10.40 18.54 -19.09
C VAL A 390 9.70 19.38 -18.02
N HIS A 391 8.54 18.92 -17.54
CA HIS A 391 7.77 19.57 -16.48
C HIS A 391 7.74 18.72 -15.21
N PRO A 392 8.30 19.20 -14.09
CA PRO A 392 8.18 18.52 -12.80
C PRO A 392 6.71 18.32 -12.41
N ASN A 393 6.32 17.08 -12.16
CA ASN A 393 5.04 16.68 -11.57
C ASN A 393 5.05 16.87 -10.06
N ILE A 394 6.23 16.73 -9.43
CA ILE A 394 6.40 16.94 -8.00
C ILE A 394 6.58 18.44 -7.74
N PRO A 395 5.71 19.08 -6.93
CA PRO A 395 5.86 20.49 -6.64
C PRO A 395 7.09 20.73 -5.77
N LEU A 396 7.81 21.80 -6.08
CA LEU A 396 9.03 22.20 -5.37
C LEU A 396 8.76 23.23 -4.26
N CYS A 397 7.51 23.28 -3.77
CA CYS A 397 7.07 24.25 -2.78
C CYS A 397 7.91 24.23 -1.49
N PHE A 398 8.41 23.05 -1.10
CA PHE A 398 9.26 22.86 0.07
C PHE A 398 10.54 23.71 0.11
N LEU A 399 11.02 24.20 -1.04
CA LEU A 399 12.21 25.07 -1.10
C LEU A 399 11.96 26.46 -0.50
N HIS A 400 10.71 26.84 -0.30
CA HIS A 400 10.33 28.11 0.35
C HIS A 400 10.29 28.01 1.88
N GLU A 401 10.42 26.82 2.45
CA GLU A 401 10.37 26.60 3.91
C GLU A 401 11.64 27.08 4.62
N ASN A 402 11.69 27.03 5.94
CA ASN A 402 12.85 27.52 6.70
C ASN A 402 14.14 26.78 6.29
N SER A 403 15.26 27.50 6.13
CA SER A 403 16.56 26.91 5.75
C SER A 403 17.02 25.82 6.71
N ASP A 404 16.69 25.92 7.99
CA ASP A 404 17.02 24.93 9.01
C ASP A 404 16.21 23.65 8.86
N GLU A 405 14.91 23.77 8.54
CA GLU A 405 14.02 22.64 8.25
C GLU A 405 14.49 21.91 6.99
N ILE A 406 14.79 22.65 5.91
CA ILE A 406 15.33 22.09 4.67
C ILE A 406 16.64 21.37 4.94
N ARG A 407 17.58 22.00 5.68
CA ARG A 407 18.88 21.37 6.01
C ARG A 407 18.67 20.07 6.78
N LYS A 408 17.77 20.05 7.77
CA LYS A 408 17.49 18.86 8.58
C LYS A 408 16.81 17.77 7.76
N ALA A 409 15.91 18.14 6.85
CA ALA A 409 15.29 17.20 5.91
C ALA A 409 16.31 16.55 4.98
N MET A 410 17.27 17.32 4.44
CA MET A 410 18.35 16.76 3.63
C MET A 410 19.25 15.82 4.44
N GLN A 411 19.58 16.17 5.69
CA GLN A 411 20.32 15.27 6.59
C GLN A 411 19.56 13.97 6.86
N LEU A 412 18.23 14.03 7.02
CA LEU A 412 17.39 12.86 7.23
C LEU A 412 17.43 11.91 6.02
N ILE A 413 17.34 12.44 4.80
CA ILE A 413 17.47 11.66 3.56
C ILE A 413 18.86 11.02 3.48
N ILE A 414 19.92 11.80 3.76
CA ILE A 414 21.31 11.33 3.68
C ILE A 414 21.59 10.25 4.72
N SER A 415 21.08 10.38 5.94
CA SER A 415 21.28 9.39 7.02
C SER A 415 20.72 8.00 6.68
N HIS A 416 19.80 7.94 5.71
CA HIS A 416 19.21 6.72 5.17
C HIS A 416 19.56 6.53 3.69
N GLY A 417 20.65 7.15 3.22
CA GLY A 417 21.03 7.30 1.82
C GLY A 417 21.18 5.97 1.07
N ASP A 418 21.64 4.90 1.73
CA ASP A 418 21.70 3.58 1.11
C ASP A 418 20.32 3.14 0.61
N LYS A 419 19.29 3.33 1.44
CA LYS A 419 17.91 2.99 1.10
C LYS A 419 17.30 3.95 0.08
N ALA A 420 17.65 5.24 0.12
CA ALA A 420 17.24 6.21 -0.89
C ALA A 420 17.84 5.88 -2.28
N SER A 421 19.07 5.35 -2.33
CA SER A 421 19.75 4.97 -3.57
C SER A 421 19.26 3.67 -4.20
N ILE A 422 18.69 2.74 -3.41
CA ILE A 422 18.10 1.47 -3.88
C ILE A 422 17.12 1.74 -5.03
N LEU A 423 16.45 2.88 -4.99
CA LEU A 423 15.40 3.27 -5.90
C LEU A 423 15.84 3.38 -7.36
N TRP A 424 16.72 4.34 -7.66
CA TRP A 424 17.20 4.56 -9.01
C TRP A 424 18.13 3.43 -9.45
N LYS A 425 18.83 2.79 -8.49
CA LYS A 425 19.59 1.56 -8.75
C LYS A 425 18.69 0.43 -9.25
N SER A 426 17.50 0.25 -8.68
CA SER A 426 16.52 -0.75 -9.12
C SER A 426 15.95 -0.48 -10.52
N GLN A 427 15.98 0.78 -10.96
CA GLN A 427 15.61 1.20 -12.32
C GLN A 427 16.79 1.15 -13.31
N GLY A 428 17.95 0.62 -12.89
CA GLY A 428 19.15 0.51 -13.72
C GLY A 428 19.90 1.84 -13.91
N ILE A 429 19.59 2.88 -13.12
CA ILE A 429 20.25 4.18 -13.18
C ILE A 429 21.45 4.19 -12.23
N THR A 430 22.62 4.55 -12.75
CA THR A 430 23.84 4.64 -11.95
C THR A 430 23.93 5.99 -11.21
N LYS A 431 24.74 6.03 -10.14
CA LYS A 431 24.99 7.27 -9.38
C LYS A 431 25.63 8.34 -10.27
N GLU A 432 26.51 7.93 -11.17
CA GLU A 432 27.17 8.82 -12.14
C GLU A 432 26.16 9.45 -13.10
N ALA A 433 25.15 8.68 -13.55
CA ALA A 433 24.09 9.19 -14.40
C ALA A 433 23.24 10.25 -13.69
N MET A 434 22.88 10.00 -12.42
CA MET A 434 22.18 10.97 -11.57
C MET A 434 23.01 12.25 -11.38
N LEU A 435 24.30 12.13 -11.03
CA LEU A 435 25.19 13.27 -10.84
C LEU A 435 25.38 14.10 -12.11
N LYS A 436 25.51 13.45 -13.27
CA LYS A 436 25.65 14.13 -14.56
C LYS A 436 24.37 14.90 -14.93
N ALA A 437 23.20 14.34 -14.61
CA ALA A 437 21.91 14.94 -14.92
C ALA A 437 21.47 16.03 -13.93
N TRP A 438 21.95 15.99 -12.68
CA TRP A 438 21.52 16.86 -11.59
C TRP A 438 21.60 18.37 -11.92
N PRO A 439 22.69 18.93 -12.45
CA PRO A 439 22.75 20.36 -12.76
C PRO A 439 21.69 20.81 -13.78
N GLN A 440 21.38 19.95 -14.76
CA GLN A 440 20.33 20.22 -15.74
C GLN A 440 18.95 20.16 -15.10
N TRP A 441 18.72 19.17 -14.22
CA TRP A 441 17.48 19.04 -13.44
C TRP A 441 17.25 20.25 -12.52
N GLN A 442 18.29 20.76 -11.86
CA GLN A 442 18.21 21.97 -11.03
C GLN A 442 17.76 23.18 -11.84
N LYS A 443 18.25 23.33 -13.08
CA LYS A 443 17.82 24.42 -13.98
C LYS A 443 16.34 24.31 -14.35
N ILE A 444 15.86 23.11 -14.68
CA ILE A 444 14.45 22.84 -14.99
C ILE A 444 13.57 23.16 -13.76
N CYS A 445 13.97 22.67 -12.59
CA CYS A 445 13.30 22.93 -11.32
C CYS A 445 13.26 24.43 -11.00
N GLY A 446 14.35 25.17 -11.25
CA GLY A 446 14.42 26.62 -11.08
C GLY A 446 13.47 27.39 -12.01
N GLN A 447 13.34 26.94 -13.27
CA GLN A 447 12.40 27.52 -14.23
C GLN A 447 10.94 27.30 -13.78
N TRP A 448 10.62 26.09 -13.32
CA TRP A 448 9.29 25.78 -12.77
C TRP A 448 8.97 26.66 -11.56
N LEU A 449 9.90 26.82 -10.61
CA LEU A 449 9.71 27.67 -9.43
C LEU A 449 9.41 29.12 -9.81
N TRP A 450 10.15 29.65 -10.78
CA TRP A 450 9.95 31.01 -11.28
C TRP A 450 8.55 31.19 -11.88
N GLN A 451 8.07 30.22 -12.66
CA GLN A 451 6.72 30.26 -13.26
C GLN A 451 5.61 30.22 -12.20
N VAL A 452 5.77 29.42 -11.15
CA VAL A 452 4.76 29.24 -10.11
C VAL A 452 4.69 30.42 -9.14
N TYR A 453 5.82 31.01 -8.76
CA TYR A 453 5.86 32.05 -7.71
C TYR A 453 6.04 33.49 -8.23
N GLN A 454 6.34 33.69 -9.52
CA GLN A 454 6.41 35.00 -10.22
C GLN A 454 7.11 36.15 -9.47
N ASN A 455 8.06 35.88 -8.55
CA ASN A 455 8.66 36.92 -7.71
C ASN A 455 10.20 36.92 -7.75
N PRO A 456 10.85 37.98 -8.29
CA PRO A 456 12.31 38.12 -8.36
C PRO A 456 13.00 38.43 -7.03
N SER A 457 12.28 38.84 -5.99
CA SER A 457 12.85 39.49 -4.80
C SER A 457 13.20 38.57 -3.62
N LEU A 458 12.92 37.27 -3.71
CA LEU A 458 13.06 36.33 -2.57
C LEU A 458 14.29 35.40 -2.63
N GLY A 459 15.16 35.60 -3.62
CA GLY A 459 16.35 34.77 -3.84
C GLY A 459 15.95 33.38 -4.36
N LEU A 460 16.44 33.02 -5.53
CA LEU A 460 16.27 31.67 -6.09
C LEU A 460 16.97 30.66 -5.17
N ARG A 461 16.29 30.14 -4.14
CA ARG A 461 16.75 28.97 -3.42
C ARG A 461 16.73 27.80 -4.39
N SER A 462 17.91 27.41 -4.85
CA SER A 462 18.09 26.24 -5.69
C SER A 462 17.96 24.97 -4.85
N LEU A 463 17.59 23.86 -5.48
CA LEU A 463 17.85 22.53 -4.93
C LEU A 463 19.31 22.46 -4.44
N PRO A 464 19.61 21.67 -3.37
CA PRO A 464 20.97 21.46 -2.92
C PRO A 464 21.90 21.09 -4.08
N ASN A 465 23.16 21.51 -4.00
CA ASN A 465 24.18 21.15 -4.99
C ASN A 465 24.32 19.62 -5.12
N ALA A 466 25.12 19.16 -6.09
CA ALA A 466 25.36 17.75 -6.34
C ALA A 466 25.74 16.95 -5.07
N ASP A 467 26.22 17.61 -4.01
CA ASP A 467 26.47 17.12 -2.66
C ASP A 467 25.34 16.24 -2.08
N LEU A 468 24.06 16.52 -2.36
CA LEU A 468 22.94 15.67 -1.92
C LEU A 468 23.00 14.29 -2.60
N ILE A 469 23.12 14.26 -3.92
CA ILE A 469 23.23 13.01 -4.70
C ILE A 469 24.56 12.30 -4.41
N GLN A 470 25.64 13.05 -4.18
CA GLN A 470 26.92 12.50 -3.79
C GLN A 470 26.83 11.79 -2.44
N SER A 471 26.07 12.33 -1.48
CA SER A 471 25.90 11.78 -0.15
C SER A 471 24.93 10.59 -0.10
N ILE A 472 24.01 10.48 -1.06
CA ILE A 472 23.07 9.34 -1.14
C ILE A 472 23.78 8.09 -1.70
N GLY A 473 23.83 7.02 -0.90
CA GLY A 473 24.43 5.73 -1.25
C GLY A 473 25.95 5.80 -1.35
N SER A 474 26.59 6.32 -0.29
CA SER A 474 28.06 6.46 -0.13
C SER A 474 28.57 5.46 0.89
#